data_AF-A0A382RWC5-F1
#
_entry.id   AF-A0A382RWC5-F1
#
_cell.length_a   1.000
_cell.length_b   1.000
_cell.length_c   1.000
_cell.angle_alpha   90.00
_cell.angle_beta   90.00
_cell.angle_gamma   90.00
#
_symmetry.space_group_name_H-M   'P 1'
#
loop_
_entity.id
_entity.type
_entity.pdbx_description
1 polymer ?
#
loop_
_entity_poly.entity_id
_entity_poly.type
_entity_poly.pdbx_seq_one_letter_code
_entity_poly.pdbx_strand_id
1 'polypeptide(L)' 'MYAADAATIALGTPGIQLMENAGRAVAREIRRRWQPCPLSVLCGPGNNGGDGFVVARLLQEAGWPVRVALLGSTEALQG' A
#
# COMPACT_ATOMS: atom_id res chain seq x y z
N MET A 1 -10.70 0.69 10.46
CA MET A 1 -9.35 0.25 10.05
C MET A 1 -8.49 0.09 11.28
N TYR A 2 -8.07 1.19 11.92
CA TYR A 2 -7.18 1.19 13.10
C TYR A 2 -7.54 0.22 14.24
N ALA A 3 -8.81 0.11 14.64
CA ALA A 3 -9.18 -0.80 15.74
C ALA A 3 -9.04 -2.30 15.38
N ALA A 4 -9.33 -2.68 14.13
CA ALA A 4 -9.20 -4.06 13.67
C ALA A 4 -7.72 -4.43 13.45
N ASP A 5 -6.94 -3.51 12.88
CA ASP A 5 -5.50 -3.69 12.69
C ASP A 5 -4.81 -3.77 14.06
N ALA A 6 -5.16 -2.88 14.99
CA ALA A 6 -4.63 -2.89 16.35
C ALA A 6 -4.96 -4.19 17.10
N ALA A 7 -6.19 -4.70 16.97
CA ALA A 7 -6.56 -6.00 17.56
C ALA A 7 -5.74 -7.15 16.97
N THR A 8 -5.54 -7.16 15.65
CA THR A 8 -4.78 -8.21 14.96
C THR A 8 -3.28 -8.15 15.31
N ILE A 9 -2.74 -6.94 15.49
CA ILE A 9 -1.39 -6.70 16.00
C ILE A 9 -1.24 -7.15 17.44
N ALA A 10 -2.22 -6.84 18.30
CA ALA A 10 -2.23 -7.30 19.69
C ALA A 10 -2.29 -8.84 19.80
N LEU A 11 -2.86 -9.52 18.81
CA LEU A 11 -2.86 -10.98 18.68
C LEU A 11 -1.57 -11.55 18.07
N GLY A 12 -0.55 -10.72 17.82
CA GLY A 12 0.79 -11.15 17.44
C GLY A 12 1.11 -11.08 15.94
N THR A 13 0.20 -10.60 15.09
CA THR A 13 0.51 -10.40 13.67
C THR A 13 1.22 -9.06 13.46
N PRO A 14 2.43 -9.01 12.90
CA PRO A 14 3.12 -7.75 12.68
C PRO A 14 2.32 -6.80 11.76
N GLY A 15 2.26 -5.50 12.10
CA GLY A 15 1.54 -4.51 11.30
C GLY A 15 2.02 -4.42 9.85
N ILE A 16 3.32 -4.61 9.62
CA ILE A 16 3.91 -4.68 8.28
C ILE A 16 3.34 -5.84 7.45
N GLN A 17 3.01 -6.97 8.08
CA GLN A 17 2.43 -8.11 7.39
C GLN A 17 0.97 -7.83 7.00
N LEU A 18 0.22 -7.12 7.84
CA LEU A 18 -1.13 -6.66 7.50
C LEU A 18 -1.11 -5.70 6.31
N MET A 19 -0.18 -4.74 6.33
CA MET A 19 0.02 -3.77 5.24
C MET A 19 0.39 -4.46 3.92
N GLU A 20 1.33 -5.41 3.98
CA GLU A 20 1.73 -6.20 2.81
C GLU A 20 0.57 -7.01 2.23
N ASN A 21 -0.27 -7.59 3.09
CA ASN A 21 -1.47 -8.32 2.68
C ASN A 21 -2.51 -7.40 2.02
N ALA A 22 -2.78 -6.24 2.62
CA ALA A 22 -3.72 -5.26 2.11
C ALA A 22 -3.27 -4.74 0.73
N GLY A 23 -2.03 -4.30 0.61
CA GLY A 23 -1.47 -3.82 -0.65
C GLY A 23 -1.45 -4.90 -1.75
N ARG A 24 -1.14 -6.17 -1.40
CA ARG A 24 -1.19 -7.28 -2.35
C ARG A 24 -2.61 -7.54 -2.86
N ALA A 25 -3.62 -7.48 -2.00
CA ALA A 25 -5.01 -7.63 -2.40
C ALA A 25 -5.42 -6.55 -3.40
N VAL A 26 -5.08 -5.29 -3.14
CA VAL A 26 -5.38 -4.16 -4.03
C VAL A 26 -4.64 -4.29 -5.37
N ALA A 27 -3.33 -4.57 -5.37
CA ALA A 27 -2.56 -4.75 -6.60
C ALA A 27 -3.11 -5.90 -7.47
N ARG A 28 -3.58 -6.98 -6.84
CA ARG A 28 -4.23 -8.10 -7.53
C ARG A 28 -5.53 -7.67 -8.20
N GLU A 29 -6.39 -6.92 -7.51
CA GLU A 29 -7.64 -6.43 -8.09
C GLU A 29 -7.41 -5.44 -9.24
N ILE A 30 -6.38 -4.60 -9.15
CA ILE A 30 -5.99 -3.71 -10.26
C ILE A 30 -5.60 -4.53 -11.49
N ARG A 31 -4.72 -5.51 -11.32
CA ARG A 31 -4.26 -6.38 -12.43
C ARG A 31 -5.37 -7.24 -13.04
N ARG A 32 -6.43 -7.54 -12.29
CA ARG A 32 -7.60 -8.27 -12.82
C ARG A 32 -8.47 -7.41 -13.73
N ARG A 33 -8.53 -6.10 -13.48
CA ARG A 33 -9.50 -5.18 -14.12
C ARG A 33 -8.88 -4.39 -15.27
N TRP A 34 -7.57 -4.18 -15.25
CA TRP A 34 -6.88 -3.30 -16.19
C TRP A 34 -5.59 -3.97 -16.71
N GLN A 35 -5.24 -3.64 -17.96
CA GLN A 35 -3.91 -3.92 -18.52
C GLN A 35 -2.91 -2.83 -18.09
N PRO A 36 -1.59 -3.08 -18.13
CA PRO A 36 -0.60 -2.10 -17.74
C PRO A 36 -0.78 -0.75 -18.45
N CYS A 37 -0.94 0.31 -17.66
CA CYS A 37 -1.05 1.69 -18.12
C CYS A 37 -0.41 2.65 -17.10
N PRO A 38 -0.13 3.91 -17.47
CA PRO A 38 0.37 4.91 -16.54
C PRO A 38 -0.53 5.04 -15.31
N LEU A 39 0.04 4.83 -14.13
CA LEU A 39 -0.70 4.79 -12.87
C LEU A 39 -0.01 5.66 -11.82
N SER A 40 -0.79 6.50 -11.15
CA SER A 40 -0.34 7.32 -10.04
C SER A 40 -0.90 6.77 -8.73
N VAL A 41 -0.02 6.53 -7.75
CA VAL A 41 -0.39 6.17 -6.38
C VAL A 41 -0.17 7.37 -5.49
N LEU A 42 -1.23 7.83 -4.82
CA LEU A 42 -1.19 8.96 -3.89
C LEU A 42 -1.19 8.40 -2.47
N CYS A 43 -0.04 8.42 -1.80
CA CYS A 43 0.12 7.90 -0.46
C CYS A 43 0.00 9.03 0.56
N GLY A 44 -0.84 8.87 1.60
CA GLY A 44 -0.76 9.72 2.79
C GLY A 44 0.38 9.28 3.72
N PRO A 45 0.61 9.96 4.86
CA PRO A 45 1.67 9.59 5.80
C PRO A 45 1.31 8.42 6.75
N GLY A 46 0.03 8.01 6.81
CA GLY A 46 -0.43 6.94 7.71
C GLY A 46 -0.42 5.54 7.09
N ASN A 47 -1.02 4.58 7.79
CA ASN A 47 -1.05 3.15 7.41
C ASN A 47 -1.51 2.91 5.96
N ASN A 48 -2.57 3.58 5.49
CA ASN A 48 -3.05 3.45 4.11
C ASN A 48 -2.03 3.94 3.08
N GLY A 49 -1.17 4.89 3.47
CA GLY A 49 -0.03 5.30 2.65
C GLY A 49 0.98 4.17 2.51
N GLY A 50 1.26 3.47 3.61
CA GLY A 50 2.03 2.23 3.62
C GLY A 50 1.47 1.18 2.66
N ASP A 51 0.16 0.91 2.72
CA ASP A 51 -0.52 0.02 1.77
C ASP A 51 -0.32 0.50 0.32
N GLY A 52 -0.42 1.80 0.08
CA GLY A 52 -0.16 2.43 -1.22
C GLY A 52 1.25 2.19 -1.74
N PHE A 53 2.27 2.29 -0.88
CA PHE A 53 3.64 1.96 -1.25
C PHE A 53 3.82 0.48 -1.62
N VAL A 54 3.15 -0.43 -0.91
CA VAL A 54 3.11 -1.85 -1.28
C VAL A 54 2.45 -2.04 -2.65
N VAL A 55 1.31 -1.41 -2.91
CA VAL A 55 0.62 -1.46 -4.21
C VAL A 55 1.53 -0.96 -5.33
N ALA A 56 2.17 0.19 -5.12
CA ALA A 56 3.06 0.80 -6.09
C ALA A 56 4.22 -0.13 -6.46
N ARG A 57 4.87 -0.71 -5.44
CA ARG A 57 5.96 -1.67 -5.61
C ARG A 57 5.51 -2.90 -6.41
N LEU A 58 4.42 -3.54 -6.00
CA LEU A 58 3.93 -4.76 -6.66
C LEU A 58 3.47 -4.53 -8.11
N LEU A 59 2.89 -3.37 -8.42
CA LEU A 59 2.50 -3.03 -9.79
C LEU A 59 3.72 -2.67 -10.64
N GLN A 60 4.70 -1.97 -10.08
CA GLN A 60 5.97 -1.69 -10.76
C GLN A 60 6.73 -2.99 -11.10
N GLU A 61 6.84 -3.92 -10.14
CA GLU A 61 7.40 -5.26 -10.35
C GLU A 61 6.64 -6.04 -11.44
N ALA A 62 5.34 -5.79 -11.60
CA ALA A 62 4.50 -6.37 -12.65
C ALA A 62 4.57 -5.63 -14.00
N GLY A 63 5.50 -4.68 -14.17
CA GLY A 63 5.75 -3.97 -15.43
C GLY A 63 4.85 -2.74 -15.67
N TRP A 64 4.15 -2.25 -14.65
CA TRP A 64 3.33 -1.04 -14.78
C TRP A 64 4.19 0.22 -14.70
N PRO A 65 3.93 1.25 -15.53
CA PRO A 65 4.57 2.56 -15.38
C PRO A 65 3.94 3.33 -14.22
N VAL A 66 4.45 3.07 -13.01
CA VAL A 66 3.95 3.63 -11.75
C VAL A 66 4.69 4.92 -11.38
N ARG A 67 3.93 5.93 -10.94
CA ARG A 67 4.44 7.13 -10.24
C ARG A 67 3.84 7.19 -8.84
N VAL A 68 4.65 7.50 -7.83
CA VAL A 68 4.17 7.66 -6.46
C VAL A 68 4.30 9.13 -6.05
N ALA A 69 3.29 9.65 -5.38
CA ALA A 69 3.34 10.94 -4.72
C ALA A 69 2.97 10.79 -3.25
N LEU A 70 3.75 11.39 -2.37
CA LEU A 70 3.43 11.52 -0.96
C LEU A 70 2.61 12.80 -0.76
N LEU A 71 1.41 12.64 -0.21
CA LEU A 71 0.55 13.72 0.23
C LEU A 71 0.91 14.07 1.68
N GLY A 72 1.89 14.94 1.84
CA GLY A 72 2.41 15.35 3.14
C GLY A 72 3.93 15.45 3.12
N SER A 73 4.52 15.57 4.30
CA SER A 73 5.96 15.68 4.45
C SER A 73 6.58 14.30 4.71
N THR A 74 7.82 14.10 4.25
CA THR A 74 8.56 12.86 4.47
C THR A 74 8.84 12.59 5.94
N GLU A 75 8.89 13.64 6.75
CA GLU A 75 9.14 13.58 8.20
C GLU A 75 7.94 12.98 8.96
N ALA A 76 6.75 12.99 8.36
CA ALA A 76 5.55 12.38 8.93
C ALA A 76 5.43 10.88 8.60
N LEU A 77 6.32 10.32 7.78
CA LEU A 77 6.34 8.89 7.51
C LEU A 77 6.78 8.11 8.75
N GLN A 78 6.05 7.03 9.03
CA GLN A 78 6.38 6.09 10.09
C GLN A 78 6.63 4.73 9.44
N GLY A 79 7.77 4.13 9.74
CA GLY A 79 8.23 2.85 9.20
C GLY A 79 9.26 2.22 10.11
#